data_AF-A0A139BNQ8-F1
#
_entry.id   AF-A0A139BNQ8-F1
#
_cell.length_a   1.000
_cell.length_b   1.000
_cell.length_c   1.000
_cell.angle_alpha   90.00
_cell.angle_beta   90.00
_cell.angle_gamma   90.00
#
_symmetry.space_group_name_H-M   'P 1'
#
loop_
_entity.id
_entity.type
_entity.pdbx_description
1 polymer ?
#
loop_
_entity_poly.entity_id
_entity_poly.type
_entity_poly.pdbx_seq_one_letter_code
_entity_poly.pdbx_strand_id
1 'polypeptide(L)'
;MTGQEFAAWIMELIEKYSFVAGAGERPRRGYFQSGNNSKGGRQAIDYHLTLDTAKELAMVESNDKGRQARKYFIECEWKVLEVASGTKQPQLENQLPAIVEKACDFASWRLANENQQHTMTLVGSAAHPGDEELSRNIAFLIKKRLYARLAVIAKDLLRKNTQAEAVSDLILRWSPTKNSGSRNLPDVG
;
A
#
# COMPACT_ATOMS: atom_id res chain seq x y z
N MET A 1 -36.71 -19.75 -10.05
CA MET A 1 -37.22 -19.04 -8.86
C MET A 1 -38.09 -17.89 -9.30
N THR A 2 -39.27 -17.77 -8.70
CA THR A 2 -40.11 -16.57 -8.83
C THR A 2 -39.59 -15.44 -7.94
N GLY A 3 -40.06 -14.20 -8.13
CA GLY A 3 -39.61 -13.06 -7.31
C GLY A 3 -39.95 -13.20 -5.82
N GLN A 4 -41.02 -13.92 -5.48
CA GLN A 4 -41.41 -14.21 -4.09
C GLN A 4 -40.51 -15.28 -3.47
N GLU A 5 -40.20 -16.35 -4.22
CA GLU A 5 -39.24 -17.38 -3.80
C GLU A 5 -37.85 -16.79 -3.57
N PHE A 6 -37.42 -15.84 -4.41
CA PHE A 6 -36.14 -15.14 -4.24
C PHE A 6 -36.11 -14.30 -2.97
N ALA A 7 -37.16 -13.52 -2.70
CA ALA A 7 -37.24 -12.71 -1.49
C ALA A 7 -37.22 -13.55 -0.21
N ALA A 8 -37.93 -14.69 -0.18
CA ALA A 8 -37.89 -15.60 0.95
C ALA A 8 -36.49 -16.23 1.13
N TRP A 9 -35.90 -16.71 0.03
CA TRP A 9 -34.57 -17.32 0.03
C TRP A 9 -33.48 -16.36 0.50
N ILE A 10 -33.45 -15.11 0.02
CA ILE A 10 -32.39 -14.16 0.40
C ILE A 10 -32.53 -13.72 1.86
N MET A 11 -33.75 -13.64 2.40
CA MET A 11 -33.99 -13.31 3.81
C MET A 11 -33.53 -14.46 4.73
N GLU A 12 -33.82 -15.72 4.38
CA GLU A 12 -33.33 -16.88 5.13
C GLU A 12 -31.79 -16.91 5.19
N LEU A 13 -31.14 -16.59 4.08
CA LEU A 13 -29.68 -16.51 4.01
C LEU A 13 -29.10 -15.37 4.86
N ILE A 14 -29.71 -14.19 4.80
CA ILE A 14 -29.28 -13.04 5.61
C ILE A 14 -29.35 -13.36 7.10
N GLU A 15 -30.44 -14.01 7.53
CA GLU A 15 -30.63 -14.43 8.92
C GLU A 15 -29.61 -15.51 9.31
N LYS A 16 -29.47 -16.55 8.50
CA LYS A 16 -28.57 -17.68 8.75
C LYS A 16 -27.10 -17.28 8.90
N TYR A 17 -26.62 -16.33 8.10
CA TYR A 17 -25.23 -15.86 8.14
C TYR A 17 -25.04 -14.52 8.86
N SER A 18 -26.12 -13.99 9.47
CA SER A 18 -26.11 -12.75 10.24
C SER A 18 -25.49 -11.56 9.49
N PHE A 19 -25.86 -11.38 8.22
CA PHE A 19 -25.38 -10.25 7.42
C PHE A 19 -25.98 -8.93 7.92
N VAL A 20 -25.18 -7.86 7.94
CA VAL A 20 -25.60 -6.56 8.46
C VAL A 20 -26.26 -5.73 7.36
N ALA A 21 -27.43 -5.15 7.65
CA ALA A 21 -28.04 -4.16 6.78
C ALA A 21 -27.22 -2.86 6.80
N GLY A 22 -26.74 -2.40 5.65
CA GLY A 22 -25.95 -1.17 5.58
C GLY A 22 -26.84 0.08 5.67
N ALA A 23 -26.66 0.88 6.73
CA ALA A 23 -27.28 2.19 6.88
C ALA A 23 -26.18 3.25 6.96
N GLY A 24 -25.89 3.93 5.85
CA GLY A 24 -24.88 4.98 5.76
C GLY A 24 -23.48 4.49 5.37
N GLU A 25 -22.78 3.80 6.27
CA GLU A 25 -21.46 3.21 6.00
C GLU A 25 -21.60 1.86 5.28
N ARG A 26 -20.63 1.51 4.41
CA ARG A 26 -20.63 0.20 3.73
C ARG A 26 -19.97 -0.85 4.63
N PRO A 27 -20.73 -1.70 5.36
CA PRO A 27 -20.13 -2.73 6.17
C PRO A 27 -19.36 -3.71 5.28
N ARG A 28 -18.24 -4.24 5.78
CA ARG A 28 -17.48 -5.24 5.04
C ARG A 28 -18.35 -6.44 4.65
N ARG A 29 -19.15 -6.93 5.61
CA ARG A 29 -20.14 -7.99 5.40
C ARG A 29 -21.56 -7.46 5.57
N GLY A 30 -22.17 -7.03 4.47
CA GLY A 30 -23.57 -6.61 4.53
C GLY A 30 -24.29 -6.61 3.21
N TYR A 31 -25.51 -6.09 3.26
CA TYR A 31 -26.42 -5.95 2.13
C TYR A 31 -27.19 -4.64 2.23
N PHE A 32 -27.77 -4.22 1.10
CA PHE A 32 -28.63 -3.05 0.99
C PHE A 32 -29.90 -3.44 0.25
N GLN A 33 -31.02 -2.85 0.64
CA GLN A 33 -32.29 -2.99 -0.05
C GLN A 33 -32.68 -1.63 -0.62
N SER A 34 -33.03 -1.58 -1.90
CA SER A 34 -33.59 -0.40 -2.55
C SER A 34 -34.94 -0.75 -3.14
N GLY A 35 -35.97 0.03 -2.82
CA GLY A 35 -37.30 -0.13 -3.38
C GLY A 35 -37.62 1.01 -4.35
N ASN A 36 -38.01 0.70 -5.59
CA ASN A 36 -38.49 1.73 -6.51
C ASN A 36 -40.03 1.81 -6.45
N ASN A 37 -40.55 2.97 -6.04
CA ASN A 37 -41.98 3.25 -6.00
C ASN A 37 -42.45 3.77 -7.37
N SER A 38 -42.61 2.89 -8.35
CA SER A 38 -43.35 3.24 -9.57
C SER A 38 -44.85 3.20 -9.28
N LYS A 39 -45.49 4.37 -9.26
CA LYS A 39 -46.91 4.62 -9.00
C LYS A 39 -47.83 3.50 -9.55
N GLY A 40 -48.36 2.67 -8.65
CA GLY A 40 -49.50 1.76 -8.93
C GLY A 40 -49.19 0.26 -9.09
N GLY A 41 -47.97 -0.21 -8.88
CA GLY A 41 -47.59 -1.64 -8.96
C GLY A 41 -47.08 -2.26 -7.65
N ARG A 42 -46.89 -3.60 -7.64
CA ARG A 42 -46.25 -4.34 -6.54
C ARG A 42 -44.79 -3.87 -6.41
N GLN A 43 -44.38 -3.50 -5.21
CA GLN A 43 -43.03 -2.99 -4.93
C GLN A 43 -41.97 -4.05 -5.30
N ALA A 44 -41.04 -3.69 -6.19
CA ALA A 44 -39.84 -4.48 -6.46
C ALA A 44 -38.76 -4.06 -5.45
N ILE A 45 -38.18 -5.04 -4.76
CA ILE A 45 -37.07 -4.84 -3.82
C ILE A 45 -35.80 -5.34 -4.51
N ASP A 46 -34.85 -4.43 -4.73
CA ASP A 46 -33.53 -4.74 -5.23
C ASP A 46 -32.59 -4.99 -4.05
N TYR A 47 -31.91 -6.14 -4.07
CA TYR A 47 -30.93 -6.52 -3.06
C TYR A 47 -29.52 -6.34 -3.60
N HIS A 48 -28.72 -5.50 -2.95
CA HIS A 48 -27.31 -5.31 -3.28
C HIS A 48 -26.44 -5.92 -2.17
N LEU A 49 -25.55 -6.83 -2.54
CA LEU A 49 -24.60 -7.46 -1.61
C LEU A 49 -23.25 -6.73 -1.67
N THR A 50 -22.52 -6.67 -0.55
CA THR A 50 -21.10 -6.33 -0.60
C THR A 50 -20.31 -7.45 -1.30
N LEU A 51 -19.12 -7.09 -1.79
CA LEU A 51 -18.29 -8.07 -2.50
C LEU A 51 -17.95 -9.28 -1.61
N ASP A 52 -17.71 -9.04 -0.31
CA ASP A 52 -17.36 -10.10 0.62
C ASP A 52 -18.58 -10.98 0.96
N THR A 53 -19.79 -10.42 1.13
CA THR A 53 -21.01 -11.25 1.31
C THR A 53 -21.35 -12.05 0.07
N ALA A 54 -21.17 -11.49 -1.14
CA ALA A 54 -21.36 -12.23 -2.38
C ALA A 54 -20.37 -13.39 -2.53
N LYS A 55 -19.11 -13.20 -2.11
CA LYS A 55 -18.10 -14.27 -2.10
C LYS A 55 -18.46 -15.36 -1.09
N GLU A 56 -18.79 -14.99 0.14
CA GLU A 56 -19.20 -15.95 1.17
C GLU A 56 -20.40 -16.77 0.71
N LEU A 57 -21.41 -16.10 0.13
CA LEU A 57 -22.59 -16.78 -0.39
C LEU A 57 -22.23 -17.75 -1.52
N ALA A 58 -21.43 -17.31 -2.50
CA ALA A 58 -20.97 -18.18 -3.59
C ALA A 58 -20.14 -19.39 -3.08
N MET A 59 -19.42 -19.24 -1.97
CA MET A 59 -18.62 -20.32 -1.39
C MET A 59 -19.47 -21.36 -0.65
N VAL A 60 -20.51 -20.92 0.05
CA VAL A 60 -21.37 -21.81 0.85
C VAL A 60 -22.43 -22.51 0.00
N GLU A 61 -22.89 -21.86 -1.06
CA GLU A 61 -23.87 -22.50 -1.95
C GLU A 61 -23.27 -23.68 -2.73
N SER A 62 -23.96 -24.82 -2.67
CA SER A 62 -23.60 -26.04 -3.40
C SER A 62 -24.09 -26.00 -4.85
N ASN A 63 -23.85 -24.90 -5.55
CA ASN A 63 -24.22 -24.71 -6.96
C ASN A 63 -22.96 -24.72 -7.86
N ASP A 64 -23.15 -24.90 -9.18
CA ASP A 64 -22.03 -25.00 -10.12
C ASP A 64 -21.20 -23.70 -10.22
N LYS A 65 -21.85 -22.53 -10.14
CA LYS A 65 -21.17 -21.23 -10.13
C LYS A 65 -20.35 -21.03 -8.85
N GLY A 66 -20.84 -21.51 -7.71
CA GLY A 66 -20.17 -21.51 -6.42
C GLY A 66 -18.99 -22.48 -6.39
N ARG A 67 -19.11 -23.62 -7.09
CA ARG A 67 -17.97 -24.51 -7.34
C ARG A 67 -16.89 -23.82 -8.17
N GLN A 68 -17.26 -23.11 -9.23
CA GLN A 68 -16.31 -22.33 -10.05
C GLN A 68 -15.65 -21.22 -9.22
N ALA A 69 -16.42 -20.47 -8.44
CA ALA A 69 -15.91 -19.43 -7.55
C ALA A 69 -14.90 -19.99 -6.54
N ARG A 70 -15.22 -21.11 -5.87
CA ARG A 70 -14.30 -21.79 -4.95
C ARG A 70 -13.00 -22.19 -5.63
N LYS A 71 -13.06 -22.84 -6.79
CA LYS A 71 -11.86 -23.21 -7.55
C LYS A 71 -11.01 -21.99 -7.91
N TYR A 72 -11.64 -20.93 -8.41
CA TYR A 72 -10.95 -19.69 -8.76
C TYR A 72 -10.24 -19.07 -7.56
N PHE A 73 -10.91 -18.97 -6.40
CA PHE A 73 -10.29 -18.37 -5.21
C PHE A 73 -9.16 -19.25 -4.63
N ILE A 74 -9.31 -20.57 -4.65
CA ILE A 74 -8.24 -21.51 -4.27
C ILE A 74 -7.03 -21.36 -5.21
N GLU A 75 -7.26 -21.25 -6.52
CA GLU A 75 -6.19 -20.99 -7.48
C GLU A 75 -5.51 -19.64 -7.26
N CYS A 76 -6.28 -18.60 -6.93
CA CYS A 76 -5.72 -17.31 -6.55
C CYS A 76 -4.86 -17.42 -5.28
N GLU A 77 -5.31 -18.13 -4.26
CA GLU A 77 -4.53 -18.38 -3.04
C GLU A 77 -3.24 -19.13 -3.37
N TRP A 78 -3.31 -20.17 -4.21
CA TRP A 78 -2.11 -20.88 -4.65
C TRP A 78 -1.16 -20.00 -5.44
N LYS A 79 -1.65 -19.17 -6.37
CA LYS A 79 -0.81 -18.20 -7.09
C LYS A 79 -0.17 -17.18 -6.15
N VAL A 80 -0.93 -16.69 -5.17
CA VAL A 80 -0.41 -15.76 -4.15
C VAL A 80 0.62 -16.46 -3.28
N LEU A 81 0.38 -17.72 -2.89
CA LEU A 81 1.33 -18.53 -2.13
C LEU A 81 2.57 -18.87 -2.93
N GLU A 82 2.46 -19.18 -4.24
CA GLU A 82 3.60 -19.41 -5.13
C GLU A 82 4.42 -18.14 -5.34
N VAL A 83 3.74 -17.00 -5.53
CA VAL A 83 4.40 -15.70 -5.53
C VAL A 83 5.04 -15.45 -4.17
N ALA A 84 4.38 -15.73 -3.05
CA ALA A 84 4.93 -15.54 -1.71
C ALA A 84 6.07 -16.52 -1.36
N SER A 85 6.06 -17.75 -1.89
CA SER A 85 7.10 -18.76 -1.69
C SER A 85 8.26 -18.59 -2.67
N GLY A 86 7.99 -18.06 -3.86
CA GLY A 86 8.99 -17.52 -4.80
C GLY A 86 9.52 -16.15 -4.35
N THR A 87 8.78 -15.48 -3.47
CA THR A 87 9.28 -14.40 -2.62
C THR A 87 9.92 -15.04 -1.38
N LYS A 88 11.07 -15.69 -1.58
CA LYS A 88 12.17 -15.34 -0.66
C LYS A 88 12.14 -13.83 -0.61
N GLN A 89 11.89 -13.23 0.55
CA GLN A 89 11.94 -11.78 0.71
C GLN A 89 13.13 -11.29 -0.14
N PRO A 90 12.94 -10.47 -1.19
CA PRO A 90 14.08 -9.93 -1.94
C PRO A 90 14.97 -9.06 -1.03
N GLN A 91 14.53 -8.90 0.22
CA GLN A 91 15.16 -8.21 1.30
C GLN A 91 16.43 -8.95 1.78
N LEU A 92 16.45 -10.27 2.04
CA LEU A 92 17.63 -10.88 2.69
C LEU A 92 18.87 -11.00 1.79
N GLU A 93 18.72 -11.16 0.48
CA GLU A 93 19.87 -11.36 -0.44
C GLU A 93 20.36 -10.04 -1.08
N ASN A 94 19.59 -8.95 -0.94
CA ASN A 94 19.93 -7.61 -1.44
C ASN A 94 19.94 -6.53 -0.33
N GLN A 95 19.85 -6.94 0.93
CA GLN A 95 19.94 -6.05 2.09
C GLN A 95 21.37 -5.54 2.21
N LEU A 96 21.49 -4.22 2.33
CA LEU A 96 22.75 -3.60 2.70
C LEU A 96 23.17 -4.12 4.09
N PRO A 97 24.47 -4.18 4.39
CA PRO A 97 24.92 -4.40 5.76
C PRO A 97 24.22 -3.42 6.70
N ALA A 98 23.76 -3.89 7.87
CA ALA A 98 22.94 -3.09 8.79
C ALA A 98 23.58 -1.73 9.17
N ILE A 99 24.91 -1.66 9.23
CA ILE A 99 25.64 -0.40 9.49
C ILE A 99 25.47 0.61 8.35
N VAL A 100 25.50 0.13 7.10
CA VAL A 100 25.37 0.93 5.88
C VAL A 100 23.91 1.35 5.69
N GLU A 101 22.97 0.46 5.98
CA GLU A 101 21.54 0.77 5.96
C GLU A 101 21.19 1.89 6.94
N LYS A 102 21.63 1.78 8.19
CA LYS A 102 21.45 2.83 9.21
C LYS A 102 22.11 4.16 8.79
N ALA A 103 23.28 4.10 8.16
CA ALA A 103 23.94 5.29 7.64
C ALA A 103 23.12 5.97 6.53
N CYS A 104 22.58 5.20 5.57
CA CYS A 104 21.69 5.72 4.52
C CYS A 104 20.42 6.35 5.11
N ASP A 105 19.80 5.70 6.09
CA ASP A 105 18.61 6.22 6.76
C ASP A 105 18.91 7.52 7.50
N PHE A 106 20.00 7.57 8.24
CA PHE A 106 20.39 8.75 9.00
C PHE A 106 20.74 9.93 8.07
N ALA A 107 21.57 9.69 7.04
CA ALA A 107 21.97 10.71 6.08
C ALA A 107 20.77 11.26 5.29
N SER A 108 19.87 10.38 4.81
CA SER A 108 18.67 10.79 4.08
C SER A 108 17.70 11.58 4.95
N TRP A 109 17.50 11.18 6.21
CA TRP A 109 16.66 11.91 7.16
C TRP A 109 17.25 13.29 7.48
N ARG A 110 18.55 13.35 7.76
CA ARG A 110 19.27 14.59 8.05
C ARG A 110 19.09 15.60 6.91
N LEU A 111 19.38 15.19 5.67
CA LEU A 111 19.28 16.07 4.50
C LEU A 111 17.83 16.52 4.23
N ALA A 112 16.85 15.63 4.41
CA ALA A 112 15.45 16.00 4.26
C ALA A 112 15.03 17.04 5.31
N ASN A 113 15.47 16.88 6.56
CA ASN A 113 15.22 17.83 7.63
C ASN A 113 15.93 19.17 7.41
N GLU A 114 17.20 19.16 6.99
CA GLU A 114 17.93 20.39 6.65
C GLU A 114 17.21 21.17 5.55
N ASN A 115 16.76 20.47 4.48
CA ASN A 115 15.97 21.08 3.42
C ASN A 115 14.63 21.63 3.92
N GLN A 116 13.91 20.87 4.76
CA GLN A 116 12.63 21.32 5.33
C GLN A 116 12.79 22.55 6.23
N GLN A 117 13.83 22.58 7.07
CA GLN A 117 14.11 23.74 7.91
C GLN A 117 14.50 24.95 7.07
N HIS A 118 15.30 24.75 6.03
CA HIS A 118 15.70 25.81 5.12
C HIS A 118 14.50 26.39 4.37
N THR A 119 13.61 25.54 3.82
CA THR A 119 12.39 26.00 3.16
C THR A 119 11.50 26.75 4.14
N MET A 120 11.33 26.26 5.38
CA MET A 120 10.52 26.99 6.36
C MET A 120 11.12 28.33 6.77
N THR A 121 12.44 28.41 6.87
CA THR A 121 13.15 29.67 7.14
C THR A 121 12.97 30.67 5.99
N LEU A 122 13.05 30.20 4.74
CA LEU A 122 12.88 31.05 3.56
C LEU A 122 11.45 31.57 3.42
N VAL A 123 10.45 30.72 3.68
CA VAL A 123 9.04 31.11 3.62
C VAL A 123 8.70 32.07 4.77
N GLY A 124 9.26 31.85 5.96
CA GLY A 124 9.18 32.79 7.08
C GLY A 124 7.73 33.21 7.39
N SER A 125 7.47 34.52 7.33
CA SER A 125 6.13 35.09 7.57
C SER A 125 5.14 34.93 6.42
N ALA A 126 5.58 34.41 5.26
CA ALA A 126 4.72 34.19 4.08
C ALA A 126 4.03 32.82 4.08
N ALA A 127 4.18 32.01 5.14
CA ALA A 127 3.58 30.68 5.23
C ALA A 127 2.06 30.76 5.43
N HIS A 128 1.32 30.02 4.60
CA HIS A 128 -0.13 29.88 4.73
C HIS A 128 -0.49 28.73 5.69
N PRO A 129 -1.71 28.73 6.27
CA PRO A 129 -2.21 27.60 7.04
C PRO A 129 -2.21 26.33 6.18
N GLY A 130 -1.44 25.32 6.57
CA GLY A 130 -1.30 24.03 5.84
C GLY A 130 0.04 23.85 5.11
N ASP A 131 0.80 24.91 4.86
CA ASP A 131 2.12 24.82 4.21
C ASP A 131 3.12 23.99 5.02
N GLU A 132 2.98 24.00 6.35
CA GLU A 132 3.82 23.20 7.24
C GLU A 132 3.58 21.69 7.05
N GLU A 133 2.33 21.28 6.86
CA GLU A 133 1.98 19.88 6.59
C GLU A 133 2.46 19.45 5.21
N LEU A 134 2.26 20.30 4.20
CA LEU A 134 2.80 20.08 2.86
C LEU A 134 4.33 19.93 2.89
N SER A 135 5.02 20.80 3.63
CA SER A 135 6.47 20.76 3.82
C SER A 135 6.93 19.45 4.46
N ARG A 136 6.21 18.96 5.49
CA ARG A 136 6.45 17.63 6.10
C ARG A 136 6.25 16.49 5.11
N ASN A 137 5.18 16.52 4.32
CA ASN A 137 4.90 15.50 3.31
C ASN A 137 5.97 15.47 2.22
N ILE A 138 6.40 16.64 1.75
CA ILE A 138 7.49 16.77 0.78
C ILE A 138 8.82 16.25 1.39
N ALA A 139 9.13 16.60 2.64
CA ALA A 139 10.33 16.11 3.33
C ALA A 139 10.35 14.58 3.42
N PHE A 140 9.20 13.95 3.71
CA PHE A 140 9.06 12.49 3.71
C PHE A 140 9.37 11.88 2.34
N LEU A 141 8.84 12.46 1.25
CA LEU A 141 9.11 11.99 -0.11
C LEU A 141 10.58 12.18 -0.50
N ILE A 142 11.18 13.31 -0.12
CA ILE A 142 12.60 13.59 -0.33
C ILE A 142 13.46 12.56 0.40
N LYS A 143 13.18 12.27 1.69
CA LYS A 143 13.88 11.24 2.46
C LYS A 143 13.85 9.90 1.73
N LYS A 144 12.67 9.46 1.29
CA LYS A 144 12.49 8.19 0.56
C LYS A 144 13.35 8.12 -0.71
N ARG A 145 13.37 9.21 -1.48
CA ARG A 145 14.16 9.29 -2.73
C ARG A 145 15.67 9.36 -2.47
N LEU A 146 16.10 10.10 -1.44
CA LEU A 146 17.49 10.18 -1.03
C LEU A 146 18.01 8.83 -0.54
N TYR A 147 17.24 8.12 0.29
CA TYR A 147 17.58 6.78 0.74
C TYR A 147 17.81 5.84 -0.45
N ALA A 148 16.88 5.81 -1.42
CA ALA A 148 17.02 4.96 -2.59
C ALA A 148 18.31 5.25 -3.38
N ARG A 149 18.68 6.52 -3.53
CA ARG A 149 19.94 6.91 -4.19
C ARG A 149 21.18 6.53 -3.38
N LEU A 150 21.19 6.80 -2.08
CA LEU A 150 22.31 6.44 -1.20
C LEU A 150 22.49 4.91 -1.14
N ALA A 151 21.40 4.16 -1.16
CA ALA A 151 21.44 2.70 -1.18
C ALA A 151 22.08 2.16 -2.48
N VAL A 152 21.81 2.77 -3.64
CA VAL A 152 22.47 2.41 -4.91
C VAL A 152 23.97 2.70 -4.85
N ILE A 153 24.34 3.91 -4.40
CA ILE A 153 25.74 4.30 -4.22
C ILE A 153 26.46 3.32 -3.28
N ALA A 154 25.84 2.98 -2.15
CA ALA A 154 26.37 2.06 -1.17
C ALA A 154 26.61 0.67 -1.76
N LYS A 155 25.66 0.15 -2.57
CA LYS A 155 25.81 -1.13 -3.27
C LYS A 155 26.98 -1.11 -4.24
N ASP A 156 27.15 -0.04 -5.00
CA ASP A 156 28.27 0.09 -5.94
C ASP A 156 29.63 0.18 -5.24
N LEU A 157 29.70 0.82 -4.07
CA LEU A 157 30.93 0.87 -3.26
C LEU A 157 31.27 -0.48 -2.65
N LEU A 158 30.27 -1.22 -2.16
CA LEU A 158 30.45 -2.57 -1.63
C LEU A 158 30.90 -3.55 -2.74
N ARG A 159 30.37 -3.42 -3.96
CA ARG A 159 30.82 -4.19 -5.13
C ARG A 159 32.30 -3.96 -5.47
N LYS A 160 32.84 -2.77 -5.20
CA LYS A 160 34.26 -2.44 -5.38
C LYS A 160 35.17 -2.97 -4.26
N ASN A 161 34.66 -3.87 -3.40
CA ASN A 161 35.39 -4.48 -2.28
C ASN A 161 35.82 -3.47 -1.19
N THR A 162 35.01 -2.43 -0.96
CA THR A 162 35.22 -1.48 0.16
C THR A 162 34.62 -2.06 1.45
N GLN A 163 35.31 -1.91 2.58
CA GLN A 163 34.79 -2.34 3.88
C GLN A 163 33.49 -1.61 4.24
N ALA A 164 32.53 -2.33 4.85
CA ALA A 164 31.21 -1.77 5.18
C ALA A 164 31.26 -0.55 6.11
N GLU A 165 32.24 -0.50 7.02
CA GLU A 165 32.46 0.65 7.93
C GLU A 165 32.88 1.91 7.16
N ALA A 166 33.87 1.78 6.27
CA ALA A 166 34.33 2.88 5.42
C ALA A 166 33.21 3.40 4.49
N VAL A 167 32.36 2.50 3.97
CA VAL A 167 31.18 2.87 3.19
C VAL A 167 30.19 3.66 4.05
N SER A 168 29.95 3.25 5.29
CA SER A 168 29.04 3.94 6.21
C SER A 168 29.53 5.36 6.53
N ASP A 169 30.82 5.54 6.79
CA ASP A 169 31.42 6.86 7.05
C ASP A 169 31.32 7.79 5.84
N LEU A 170 31.52 7.24 4.64
CA LEU A 170 31.39 8.00 3.40
C LEU A 170 29.94 8.46 3.18
N ILE A 171 28.96 7.60 3.44
CA ILE A 171 27.53 7.91 3.31
C ILE A 171 27.12 8.99 4.32
N LEU A 172 27.57 8.89 5.57
CA LEU A 172 27.28 9.90 6.61
C LEU A 172 27.85 11.29 6.26
N ARG A 173 28.94 11.33 5.49
CA ARG A 173 29.58 12.58 5.03
C ARG A 173 29.08 13.05 3.66
N TRP A 174 28.26 12.26 2.98
CA TRP A 174 27.79 12.54 1.64
C TRP A 174 26.92 13.80 1.62
N SER A 175 27.16 14.69 0.66
CA SER A 175 26.28 15.83 0.38
C SER A 175 26.19 16.09 -1.12
N PRO A 176 25.02 16.52 -1.64
CA PRO A 176 24.85 16.80 -3.07
C PRO A 176 25.81 17.87 -3.60
N THR A 177 26.18 18.84 -2.77
CA THR A 177 26.98 20.01 -3.13
C THR A 177 28.49 19.75 -3.22
N LYS A 178 29.00 18.70 -2.57
CA LYS A 178 30.43 18.37 -2.59
C LYS A 178 30.84 17.55 -3.82
N ASN A 179 29.88 17.04 -4.58
CA ASN A 179 30.14 16.13 -5.70
C ASN A 179 30.50 16.86 -7.02
N SER A 180 30.54 18.19 -7.03
CA SER A 180 30.92 18.99 -8.22
C SER A 180 32.42 19.25 -8.36
N GLY A 181 33.25 18.90 -7.36
CA GLY A 181 34.65 19.35 -7.30
C GLY A 181 35.71 18.30 -6.94
N SER A 182 35.35 17.05 -6.64
CA SER A 182 36.35 16.02 -6.33
C SER A 182 35.96 14.70 -6.95
N ARG A 183 36.80 14.21 -7.88
CA ARG A 183 36.88 12.79 -8.26
C ARG A 183 36.74 11.96 -7.00
N ASN A 184 35.65 11.18 -6.88
CA ASN A 184 35.57 9.87 -6.20
C ASN A 184 34.10 9.43 -5.99
N LEU A 185 33.25 9.56 -7.01
CA LEU A 185 32.06 8.72 -7.14
C LEU A 185 31.75 8.62 -8.64
N PRO A 186 31.63 7.41 -9.23
CA PRO A 186 31.31 7.29 -10.64
C PRO A 186 29.91 7.89 -10.87
N ASP A 187 29.84 8.80 -11.84
CA ASP A 187 28.60 9.31 -12.37
C ASP A 187 27.87 8.15 -13.06
N VAL A 188 26.69 7.78 -12.55
CA VAL A 188 25.84 6.76 -13.16
C VAL A 188 24.74 7.52 -13.89
N GLY A 189 24.94 7.66 -15.21
CA GLY A 189 23.94 8.16 -16.15
C GLY A 189 22.73 7.24 -16.29
#